data_AF-A0A9X5MRR0-F1
#
_entry.id   AF-A0A9X5MRR0-F1
#
_cell.length_a   1.000
_cell.length_b   1.000
_cell.length_c   1.000
_cell.angle_alpha   90.00
_cell.angle_beta   90.00
_cell.angle_gamma   90.00
#
_symmetry.space_group_name_H-M   'P 1'
#
loop_
_entity.id
_entity.type
_entity.pdbx_description
1 polymer ?
#
loop_
_entity_poly.entity_id
_entity_poly.type
_entity_poly.pdbx_seq_one_letter_code
_entity_poly.pdbx_strand_id
1 'polypeptide(L)'
;MNKIVNLGLGLLFLSLPFASTSADIKLEYGVNLIDFNGDGVPDVVIKSRRSLNDSPPVDMVTVYIKGNDQKVYIVPSIYANALSLYNNKIKATDIIISDFKFIEKKDRIVLLSAEKIGNNLQKPTPVRFSNYEISEKKKGEEIQFKWQFKTYCVTELSYLSIEDAYSDACINTIINE
;
A
#
# COMPACT_ATOMS: atom_id res chain seq x y z
N MET A 1 24.47 -51.21 -44.22
CA MET A 1 23.19 -50.57 -43.86
C MET A 1 23.22 -50.21 -42.38
N ASN A 2 23.65 -49.00 -42.02
CA ASN A 2 23.64 -48.53 -40.63
C ASN A 2 22.63 -47.39 -40.51
N LYS A 3 21.55 -47.63 -39.77
CA LYS A 3 20.53 -46.62 -39.42
C LYS A 3 21.05 -45.82 -38.22
N ILE A 4 21.36 -44.55 -38.43
CA ILE A 4 21.57 -43.59 -37.33
C ILE A 4 20.18 -43.09 -36.93
N VAL A 5 19.77 -43.43 -35.71
CA VAL A 5 18.56 -42.93 -35.07
C VAL A 5 18.90 -41.58 -34.46
N ASN A 6 18.38 -40.49 -35.02
CA ASN A 6 18.46 -39.17 -34.41
C ASN A 6 17.44 -39.08 -33.28
N LEU A 7 17.91 -39.11 -32.03
CA LEU A 7 17.11 -38.74 -30.86
C LEU A 7 16.91 -37.22 -30.88
N GLY A 8 15.66 -36.79 -31.07
CA GLY A 8 15.26 -35.39 -30.87
C GLY A 8 15.38 -35.02 -29.40
N LEU A 9 16.27 -34.08 -29.10
CA LEU A 9 16.41 -33.49 -27.77
C LEU A 9 15.32 -32.43 -27.58
N GLY A 10 14.18 -32.83 -27.04
CA GLY A 10 13.12 -31.91 -26.65
C GLY A 10 13.56 -31.08 -25.45
N LEU A 11 13.80 -29.78 -25.65
CA LEU A 11 14.00 -28.81 -24.58
C LEU A 11 12.68 -28.61 -23.82
N LEU A 12 12.55 -29.30 -22.69
CA LEU A 12 11.49 -29.08 -21.71
C LEU A 12 11.77 -27.73 -21.00
N PHE A 13 11.07 -26.67 -21.42
CA PHE A 13 10.97 -25.45 -20.63
C PHE A 13 10.14 -25.75 -19.38
N LEU A 14 10.81 -26.06 -18.28
CA LEU A 14 10.21 -26.06 -16.95
C LEU A 14 9.85 -24.61 -16.60
N SER A 15 8.57 -24.26 -16.76
CA SER A 15 8.03 -23.00 -16.23
C SER A 15 8.03 -23.10 -14.70
N LEU A 16 9.07 -22.58 -14.06
CA LEU A 16 9.05 -22.36 -12.62
C LEU A 16 7.91 -21.37 -12.32
N PRO A 17 7.01 -21.69 -11.37
CA PRO A 17 6.03 -20.71 -10.93
C PRO A 17 6.82 -19.57 -10.27
N PHE A 18 6.83 -18.41 -10.91
CA PHE A 18 7.32 -17.19 -10.27
C PHE A 18 6.45 -16.95 -9.03
N ALA A 19 7.03 -17.24 -7.85
CA ALA A 19 6.44 -16.83 -6.59
C ALA A 19 6.35 -15.31 -6.64
N SER A 20 5.13 -14.79 -6.62
CA SER A 20 4.88 -13.36 -6.63
C SER A 20 5.27 -12.79 -5.28
N THR A 21 6.46 -12.20 -5.17
CA THR A 21 6.89 -11.53 -3.96
C THR A 21 6.26 -10.14 -3.93
N SER A 22 5.36 -9.90 -2.98
CA SER A 22 4.93 -8.54 -2.64
C SER A 22 6.05 -7.83 -1.89
N ALA A 23 6.32 -6.57 -2.22
CA ALA A 23 7.36 -5.79 -1.55
C ALA A 23 6.79 -4.53 -0.90
N ASP A 24 7.21 -4.26 0.35
CA ASP A 24 7.01 -2.97 1.01
C ASP A 24 7.75 -1.88 0.23
N ILE A 25 7.04 -0.87 -0.27
CA ILE A 25 7.67 0.32 -0.85
C ILE A 25 8.07 1.26 0.28
N LYS A 26 9.38 1.44 0.46
CA LYS A 26 9.93 2.38 1.45
C LYS A 26 10.04 3.78 0.84
N LEU A 27 9.44 4.75 1.51
CA LEU A 27 9.48 6.16 1.10
C LEU A 27 10.60 6.91 1.84
N GLU A 28 11.38 7.66 1.08
CA GLU A 28 12.33 8.65 1.58
C GLU A 28 11.62 9.97 1.88
N TYR A 29 12.17 10.79 2.79
CA TYR A 29 11.65 12.14 3.01
C TYR A 29 11.82 13.01 1.77
N GLY A 30 10.78 13.77 1.43
CA GLY A 30 10.72 14.58 0.22
C GLY A 30 10.00 13.86 -0.91
N VAL A 31 10.50 14.06 -2.14
CA VAL A 31 9.90 13.56 -3.37
C VAL A 31 10.29 12.09 -3.60
N ASN A 32 9.29 11.25 -3.85
CA ASN A 32 9.43 9.88 -4.32
C ASN A 32 8.70 9.78 -5.66
N LEU A 33 9.26 9.01 -6.59
CA LEU A 33 8.69 8.79 -7.92
C LEU A 33 8.25 7.34 -8.04
N ILE A 34 6.97 7.13 -8.27
CA ILE A 34 6.32 5.82 -8.22
C ILE A 34 5.19 5.83 -9.24
N ASP A 35 5.09 4.83 -10.11
CA ASP A 35 3.95 4.68 -11.04
C ASP A 35 2.81 3.93 -10.33
N PHE A 36 1.80 4.65 -9.82
CA PHE A 36 0.69 4.03 -9.09
C PHE A 36 -0.44 3.53 -10.00
N ASN A 37 -0.63 4.17 -11.15
CA ASN A 37 -1.73 3.87 -12.06
C ASN A 37 -1.33 2.91 -13.20
N GLY A 38 -0.05 2.57 -13.31
CA GLY A 38 0.50 1.62 -14.26
C GLY A 38 0.57 2.15 -15.69
N ASP A 39 0.58 3.47 -15.88
CA ASP A 39 0.60 4.09 -17.22
C ASP A 39 2.03 4.28 -17.79
N GLY A 40 3.06 3.92 -17.01
CA GLY A 40 4.46 4.06 -17.37
C GLY A 40 5.04 5.46 -17.11
N VAL A 41 4.24 6.40 -16.60
CA VAL A 41 4.67 7.74 -16.21
C VAL A 41 4.79 7.80 -14.68
N PRO A 42 5.96 8.15 -14.12
CA PRO A 42 6.08 8.24 -12.67
C PRO A 42 5.17 9.31 -12.07
N ASP A 43 4.41 8.92 -11.05
CA ASP A 43 3.64 9.82 -10.20
C ASP A 43 4.52 10.38 -9.07
N VAL A 44 4.00 11.40 -8.38
CA VAL A 44 4.71 12.08 -7.30
C VAL A 44 4.12 11.70 -5.96
N VAL A 45 4.97 11.22 -5.06
CA VAL A 45 4.64 11.00 -3.65
C VAL A 45 5.53 11.86 -2.78
N ILE A 46 4.91 12.69 -1.94
CA ILE A 46 5.63 13.53 -1.00
C ILE A 46 5.50 12.95 0.40
N LYS A 47 6.62 12.48 0.95
CA LYS A 47 6.72 12.18 2.38
C LYS A 47 7.25 13.41 3.10
N SER A 48 6.52 13.87 4.09
CA SER A 48 6.83 15.06 4.87
C SER A 48 6.63 14.79 6.35
N ARG A 49 7.06 15.72 7.19
CA ARG A 49 6.89 15.66 8.65
C ARG A 49 6.28 16.95 9.14
N ARG A 50 5.19 16.83 9.90
CA ARG A 50 4.54 17.94 10.58
C ARG A 50 4.93 17.96 12.04
N SER A 51 5.57 19.05 12.46
CA SER A 51 5.81 19.31 13.89
C SER A 51 4.51 19.74 14.58
N LEU A 52 4.29 19.23 15.78
CA LEU A 52 3.19 19.61 16.66
C LEU A 52 3.80 20.12 17.98
N ASN A 53 3.27 21.21 18.53
CA ASN A 53 3.88 21.87 19.70
C ASN A 53 3.96 20.96 20.92
N ASP A 54 2.91 20.16 21.19
CA ASP A 54 2.80 19.34 22.39
C ASP A 54 2.68 17.84 22.10
N SER A 55 2.96 17.40 20.88
CA SER A 55 2.81 16.01 20.45
C SER A 55 4.00 15.56 19.60
N PRO A 56 4.29 14.24 19.54
CA PRO A 56 5.28 13.73 18.60
C PRO A 56 4.99 14.23 17.17
N PRO A 57 6.04 14.48 16.36
CA PRO A 57 5.84 14.85 14.97
C PRO A 57 5.12 13.72 14.23
N VAL A 58 4.30 14.12 13.26
CA VAL A 58 3.51 13.18 12.45
C VAL A 58 4.11 13.13 11.05
N ASP A 59 4.40 11.91 10.59
CA ASP A 59 4.82 11.69 9.21
C ASP A 59 3.57 11.68 8.32
N MET A 60 3.64 12.42 7.22
CA MET A 60 2.53 12.65 6.30
C MET A 60 2.96 12.25 4.89
N VAL A 61 2.05 11.62 4.15
CA VAL A 61 2.27 11.23 2.76
C VAL A 61 1.14 11.74 1.89
N THR A 62 1.47 12.53 0.86
CA THR A 62 0.51 12.96 -0.15
C THR A 62 0.87 12.34 -1.49
N VAL A 63 -0.13 11.81 -2.19
CA VAL A 63 0.04 11.20 -3.52
C VAL A 63 -0.56 12.12 -4.56
N TYR A 64 0.15 12.28 -5.67
CA TYR A 64 -0.24 13.09 -6.81
C TYR A 64 -0.05 12.29 -8.09
N ILE A 65 -1.14 12.08 -8.85
CA ILE A 65 -1.12 11.34 -10.11
C ILE A 65 -0.88 12.29 -11.28
N LYS A 66 0.04 11.93 -12.17
CA LYS A 66 0.26 12.63 -13.43
C LYS A 66 -0.78 12.12 -14.43
N GLY A 67 -1.76 12.97 -14.76
CA GLY A 67 -2.77 12.62 -15.73
C GLY A 67 -2.26 12.65 -17.17
N ASN A 68 -2.90 11.87 -18.03
CA ASN A 68 -2.67 11.88 -19.48
C ASN A 68 -2.87 13.26 -20.14
N ASP A 69 -3.70 14.11 -19.51
CA ASP A 69 -3.91 15.51 -19.92
C ASP A 69 -2.78 16.46 -19.48
N GLN A 70 -1.68 15.91 -18.98
CA GLN A 70 -0.49 16.60 -18.48
C GLN A 70 -0.70 17.39 -17.18
N LYS A 71 -1.89 17.34 -16.58
CA LYS A 71 -2.12 17.91 -15.24
C LYS A 71 -1.68 16.95 -14.14
N VAL A 72 -1.59 17.49 -12.93
CA VAL A 72 -1.25 16.73 -11.72
C VAL A 72 -2.43 16.78 -10.78
N TYR A 73 -2.87 15.62 -10.33
CA TYR A 73 -4.07 15.45 -9.53
C TYR A 73 -3.69 14.94 -8.15
N ILE A 74 -4.07 15.67 -7.10
CA ILE A 74 -3.95 15.15 -5.75
C ILE A 74 -4.92 13.99 -5.54
N VAL A 75 -4.45 12.92 -4.88
CA VAL A 75 -5.29 11.81 -4.42
C VAL A 75 -5.61 12.06 -2.96
N PRO A 76 -6.84 12.46 -2.60
CA PRO A 76 -7.20 12.68 -1.21
C PRO A 76 -6.98 11.42 -0.38
N SER A 77 -6.61 11.59 0.88
CA SER A 77 -6.37 10.46 1.79
C SER A 77 -7.64 9.64 2.00
N ILE A 78 -7.48 8.41 2.50
CA ILE A 78 -8.62 7.58 2.95
C ILE A 78 -9.31 8.14 4.20
N TYR A 79 -8.71 9.13 4.87
CA TYR A 79 -9.26 9.75 6.07
C TYR A 79 -10.14 10.94 5.72
N ALA A 80 -11.29 11.05 6.41
CA ALA A 80 -12.26 12.10 6.15
C ALA A 80 -11.62 13.50 6.26
N ASN A 81 -11.85 14.34 5.24
CA ASN A 81 -11.38 15.72 5.16
C ASN A 81 -9.85 15.90 5.21
N ALA A 82 -9.06 14.85 4.96
CA ALA A 82 -7.60 14.93 4.90
C ALA A 82 -7.08 14.68 3.49
N LEU A 83 -6.07 15.46 3.09
CA LEU A 83 -5.38 15.31 1.81
C LEU A 83 -4.21 14.33 1.89
N SER A 84 -3.52 14.29 3.02
CA SER A 84 -2.38 13.40 3.25
C SER A 84 -2.78 12.20 4.09
N LEU A 85 -2.21 11.05 3.79
CA LEU A 85 -2.12 9.90 4.69
C LEU A 85 -1.19 10.25 5.84
N TYR A 86 -1.44 9.71 7.03
CA TYR A 86 -0.61 9.89 8.21
C TYR A 86 -0.79 8.70 9.14
N ASN A 87 0.24 8.41 9.93
CA ASN A 87 0.15 7.47 11.03
C ASN A 87 -0.34 8.18 12.29
N ASN A 88 -1.02 7.43 13.17
CA ASN A 88 -1.48 7.94 14.45
C ASN A 88 -0.85 7.16 15.59
N LYS A 89 -0.42 7.90 16.60
CA LYS A 89 0.26 7.40 17.80
C LYS A 89 -0.40 7.99 19.03
N ILE A 90 -0.56 7.19 20.09
CA ILE A 90 -1.11 7.68 21.35
C ILE A 90 -0.09 8.62 21.99
N LYS A 91 -0.55 9.83 22.33
CA LYS A 91 0.27 10.88 22.95
C LYS A 91 1.02 10.35 24.17
N ALA A 92 2.31 10.71 24.28
CA ALA A 92 3.19 10.32 25.38
C ALA A 92 3.39 8.81 25.59
N THR A 93 3.11 8.00 24.58
CA THR A 93 3.42 6.55 24.56
C THR A 93 4.07 6.20 23.24
N ASP A 94 4.59 4.97 23.10
CA ASP A 94 5.08 4.44 21.81
C ASP A 94 4.03 3.69 20.97
N ILE A 95 2.77 3.68 21.41
CA ILE A 95 1.71 2.87 20.80
C ILE A 95 1.20 3.49 19.50
N ILE A 96 1.38 2.79 18.37
CA ILE A 96 0.82 3.14 17.06
C ILE A 96 -0.59 2.54 16.92
N ILE A 97 -1.57 3.38 16.60
CA ILE A 97 -3.00 3.02 16.52
C ILE A 97 -3.58 3.07 15.11
N SER A 98 -2.93 3.79 14.19
CA SER A 98 -3.15 3.63 12.75
C SER A 98 -1.82 3.81 12.02
N ASP A 99 -1.61 3.04 10.96
CA ASP A 99 -0.45 3.15 10.08
C ASP A 99 -0.85 2.77 8.65
N PHE A 100 0.06 2.96 7.69
CA PHE A 100 -0.14 2.52 6.33
C PHE A 100 1.18 2.17 5.64
N LYS A 101 1.08 1.31 4.64
CA LYS A 101 2.18 0.96 3.73
C LYS A 101 1.69 0.99 2.30
N PHE A 102 2.60 1.34 1.38
CA PHE A 102 2.41 1.00 -0.03
C PHE A 102 3.07 -0.36 -0.29
N ILE A 103 2.31 -1.25 -0.93
CA ILE A 103 2.75 -2.60 -1.27
C ILE A 103 2.73 -2.74 -2.77
N GLU A 104 3.87 -3.12 -3.35
CA GLU A 104 3.96 -3.51 -4.75
C GLU A 104 3.43 -4.94 -4.92
N LYS A 105 2.53 -5.12 -5.89
CA LYS A 105 1.93 -6.41 -6.26
C LYS A 105 1.99 -6.59 -7.77
N LYS A 106 2.89 -7.43 -8.29
CA LYS A 106 3.08 -7.75 -9.72
C LYS A 106 3.08 -6.51 -10.64
N ASP A 107 1.89 -6.02 -11.00
CA ASP A 107 1.65 -4.96 -11.97
C ASP A 107 0.87 -3.76 -11.38
N ARG A 108 0.73 -3.69 -10.06
CA ARG A 108 -0.01 -2.61 -9.37
C ARG A 108 0.56 -2.30 -8.00
N ILE A 109 0.27 -1.09 -7.53
CA ILE A 109 0.61 -0.65 -6.18
C ILE A 109 -0.67 -0.48 -5.39
N VAL A 110 -0.67 -1.01 -4.17
CA VAL A 110 -1.81 -0.91 -3.27
C VAL A 110 -1.45 -0.15 -2.01
N LEU A 111 -2.41 0.58 -1.46
CA LEU A 111 -2.36 1.14 -0.13
C LEU A 111 -2.94 0.13 0.86
N LEU A 112 -2.09 -0.36 1.76
CA LEU A 112 -2.49 -1.18 2.90
C LEU A 112 -2.57 -0.29 4.14
N SER A 113 -3.78 0.03 4.59
CA SER A 113 -3.97 0.69 5.89
C SER A 113 -4.11 -0.32 7.01
N ALA A 114 -3.66 0.04 8.20
CA ALA A 114 -3.77 -0.73 9.43
C ALA A 114 -4.39 0.14 10.52
N GLU A 115 -5.38 -0.38 11.24
CA GLU A 115 -6.08 0.37 12.28
C GLU A 115 -6.44 -0.55 13.45
N LYS A 116 -6.15 -0.11 14.68
CA LYS A 116 -6.61 -0.81 15.88
C LYS A 116 -8.12 -0.68 16.03
N ILE A 117 -8.79 -1.79 16.33
CA ILE A 117 -10.25 -1.86 16.51
C ILE A 117 -10.58 -2.01 18.00
N GLY A 118 -11.40 -1.11 18.53
CA GLY A 118 -11.96 -1.25 19.88
C GLY A 118 -12.03 0.06 20.63
N ASN A 119 -12.56 0.00 21.85
CA ASN A 119 -12.86 1.20 22.65
C ASN A 119 -11.64 1.71 23.45
N ASN A 120 -10.67 0.83 23.75
CA ASN A 120 -9.48 1.19 24.51
C ASN A 120 -8.21 0.87 23.73
N LEU A 121 -7.75 1.83 22.93
CA LEU A 121 -6.61 1.67 22.03
C LEU A 121 -5.25 1.59 22.76
N GLN A 122 -5.19 1.88 24.07
CA GLN A 122 -3.99 1.70 24.90
C GLN A 122 -3.76 0.23 25.31
N LYS A 123 -4.74 -0.65 25.09
CA LYS A 123 -4.64 -2.09 25.38
C LYS A 123 -4.41 -2.87 24.09
N PRO A 124 -3.94 -4.13 24.17
CA PRO A 124 -3.95 -5.00 23.01
C PRO A 124 -5.38 -5.12 22.45
N THR A 125 -5.52 -4.90 21.15
CA THR A 125 -6.80 -5.08 20.44
C THR A 125 -6.56 -5.71 19.07
N PRO A 126 -7.58 -6.30 18.43
CA PRO A 126 -7.49 -6.66 17.03
C PRO A 126 -7.12 -5.48 16.15
N VAL A 127 -6.51 -5.78 15.00
CA VAL A 127 -6.14 -4.81 13.97
C VAL A 127 -6.91 -5.14 12.69
N ARG A 128 -7.49 -4.11 12.07
CA ARG A 128 -8.05 -4.19 10.72
C ARG A 128 -6.98 -3.78 9.73
N PHE A 129 -6.69 -4.64 8.77
CA PHE A 129 -5.96 -4.27 7.57
C PHE A 129 -6.94 -4.03 6.42
N SER A 130 -6.81 -2.92 5.70
CA SER A 130 -7.69 -2.59 4.57
C SER A 130 -6.87 -2.28 3.32
N ASN A 131 -7.32 -2.83 2.19
CA ASN A 131 -6.70 -2.67 0.89
C ASN A 131 -7.40 -1.60 0.06
N TYR A 132 -6.63 -0.69 -0.52
CA TYR A 132 -7.12 0.32 -1.44
C TYR A 132 -6.25 0.37 -2.69
N GLU A 133 -6.89 0.61 -3.82
CA GLU A 133 -6.22 0.89 -5.10
C GLU A 133 -6.65 2.26 -5.59
N ILE A 134 -5.80 2.93 -6.37
CA ILE A 134 -6.20 4.19 -7.00
C ILE A 134 -7.22 3.90 -8.10
N SER A 135 -8.29 4.70 -8.12
CA SER A 135 -9.26 4.70 -9.21
C SER A 135 -9.37 6.10 -9.80
N GLU A 136 -9.35 6.18 -11.13
CA GLU A 136 -9.75 7.36 -11.88
C GLU A 136 -11.26 7.42 -12.03
N LYS A 137 -11.83 8.61 -11.86
CA LYS A 137 -13.23 8.90 -12.19
C LYS A 137 -13.28 10.13 -13.07
N LYS A 138 -13.86 9.98 -14.26
CA LYS A 138 -14.04 11.05 -15.23
C LYS A 138 -15.51 11.43 -15.36
N LYS A 139 -15.83 12.72 -15.29
CA LYS A 139 -17.16 13.27 -15.54
C LYS A 139 -17.04 14.50 -16.44
N GLY A 140 -17.28 14.31 -17.74
CA GLY A 140 -16.99 15.36 -18.72
C GLY A 140 -15.48 15.62 -18.80
N GLU A 141 -15.07 16.86 -18.54
CA GLU A 141 -13.66 17.29 -18.47
C GLU A 141 -13.06 17.15 -17.06
N GLU A 142 -13.88 16.88 -16.05
CA GLU A 142 -13.41 16.71 -14.67
C GLU A 142 -12.83 15.30 -14.48
N ILE A 143 -11.58 15.24 -14.01
CA ILE A 143 -10.87 14.01 -13.64
C ILE A 143 -10.60 14.07 -12.15
N GLN A 144 -10.95 13.00 -11.44
CA GLN A 144 -10.70 12.82 -10.02
C GLN A 144 -10.04 11.46 -9.77
N PHE A 145 -8.97 11.46 -9.01
CA PHE A 145 -8.36 10.24 -8.48
C PHE A 145 -8.74 10.07 -7.01
N LYS A 146 -8.95 8.82 -6.59
CA LYS A 146 -9.24 8.48 -5.19
C LYS A 146 -8.73 7.08 -4.85
N TRP A 147 -8.48 6.84 -3.58
CA TRP A 147 -8.35 5.50 -3.03
C TRP A 147 -9.71 4.79 -3.01
N GLN A 148 -9.82 3.72 -3.79
CA GLN A 148 -10.99 2.86 -3.85
C GLN A 148 -10.73 1.63 -2.99
N PHE A 149 -11.53 1.46 -1.94
CA PHE A 149 -11.53 0.28 -1.10
C PHE A 149 -11.78 -1.00 -1.92
N LYS A 150 -11.05 -2.06 -1.59
CA LYS A 150 -11.17 -3.38 -2.24
C LYS A 150 -11.61 -4.46 -1.28
N THR A 151 -10.83 -4.68 -0.22
CA THR A 151 -11.05 -5.75 0.74
C THR A 151 -10.43 -5.39 2.09
N TYR A 152 -10.72 -6.19 3.11
CA TYR A 152 -10.12 -6.05 4.43
C TYR A 152 -10.00 -7.41 5.10
N CYS A 153 -9.15 -7.47 6.11
CA CYS A 153 -9.06 -8.58 7.04
C CYS A 153 -8.96 -8.01 8.46
N VAL A 154 -9.36 -8.80 9.46
CA VAL A 154 -9.21 -8.46 10.87
C VAL A 154 -8.42 -9.57 11.55
N THR A 155 -7.40 -9.20 12.32
CA THR A 155 -6.57 -10.17 13.03
C THR A 155 -7.40 -10.89 14.10
N GLU A 156 -7.22 -12.20 14.24
CA GLU A 156 -7.78 -12.95 15.37
C GLU A 156 -7.02 -12.65 16.67
N LEU A 157 -5.71 -12.41 16.54
CA LEU A 157 -4.84 -11.98 17.63
C LEU A 157 -5.02 -10.49 17.93
N SER A 158 -4.65 -10.10 19.15
CA SER A 158 -4.66 -8.72 19.60
C SER A 158 -3.25 -8.20 19.77
N TYR A 159 -3.01 -6.96 19.33
CA TYR A 159 -1.69 -6.35 19.30
C TYR A 159 -1.67 -5.04 20.08
N LEU A 160 -0.58 -4.80 20.82
CA LEU A 160 -0.41 -3.56 21.57
C LEU A 160 -0.18 -2.37 20.63
N SER A 161 0.66 -2.54 19.61
CA SER A 161 0.98 -1.55 18.59
C SER A 161 0.79 -2.17 17.20
N ILE A 162 0.53 -1.35 16.18
CA ILE A 162 0.30 -1.85 14.81
C ILE A 162 1.51 -2.51 14.19
N GLU A 163 2.71 -2.05 14.53
CA GLU A 163 3.95 -2.57 13.94
C GLU A 163 4.09 -4.09 14.11
N ASP A 164 3.66 -4.62 15.27
CA ASP A 164 3.68 -6.05 15.58
C ASP A 164 2.66 -6.86 14.76
N ALA A 165 1.60 -6.21 14.29
CA ALA A 165 0.53 -6.87 13.53
C ALA A 165 0.90 -7.08 12.06
N TYR A 166 1.94 -6.43 11.52
CA TYR A 166 2.33 -6.57 10.12
C TYR A 166 2.87 -7.95 9.73
N SER A 167 3.16 -8.81 10.71
CA SER A 167 3.50 -10.22 10.48
C SER A 167 2.31 -11.18 10.59
N ASP A 168 1.10 -10.67 10.85
CA ASP A 168 -0.09 -11.51 11.01
C ASP A 168 -0.50 -12.16 9.67
N ALA A 169 -0.85 -13.44 9.72
CA ALA A 169 -1.25 -14.21 8.55
C ALA A 169 -2.52 -13.66 7.86
N CYS A 170 -3.33 -12.88 8.57
CA CYS A 170 -4.46 -12.12 8.02
C CYS A 170 -4.06 -11.33 6.77
N ILE A 171 -2.88 -10.69 6.78
CA ILE A 171 -2.41 -9.84 5.67
C ILE A 171 -2.24 -10.65 4.38
N ASN A 172 -1.95 -11.95 4.47
CA ASN A 172 -1.80 -12.82 3.30
C ASN A 172 -3.10 -12.93 2.49
N THR A 173 -4.27 -12.78 3.12
CA THR A 173 -5.55 -12.77 2.40
C THR A 173 -5.70 -11.50 1.57
N ILE A 174 -5.12 -10.39 2.04
CA ILE A 174 -5.13 -9.12 1.32
C ILE A 174 -4.08 -9.12 0.22
N ILE A 175 -2.87 -9.61 0.51
CA ILE A 175 -1.72 -9.45 -0.39
C ILE A 175 -1.73 -10.47 -1.54
N ASN A 176 -2.21 -11.70 -1.32
CA ASN A 176 -2.16 -12.76 -2.33
C ASN A 176 -3.40 -12.84 -3.23
N GLU A 177 -4.38 -11.95 -3.05
CA GLU A 177 -5.41 -11.62 -4.06
C GLU A 177 -4.82 -10.79 -5.22
#